data_AF-A0A0R1UWD6-F1
#
_entry.id   AF-A0A0R1UWD6-F1
#
_cell.length_a   1.000
_cell.length_b   1.000
_cell.length_c   1.000
_cell.angle_alpha   90.00
_cell.angle_beta   90.00
_cell.angle_gamma   90.00
#
_symmetry.space_group_name_H-M   'P 1'
#
loop_
_entity.id
_entity.type
_entity.pdbx_description
1 polymer ?
#
loop_
_entity_poly.entity_id
_entity_poly.type
_entity_poly.pdbx_seq_one_letter_code
_entity_poly.pdbx_strand_id
1 'polypeptide(L)' 'MIDIGDKVLYRDGVYRVIKIVDLAPYVVAKLQIRGLVRRVPLEQLIKLEEV' A
#
# COMPACT_ATOMS: atom_id res chain seq x y z
N MET A 1 -11.16 -5.04 0.16
CA MET A 1 -10.57 -4.77 -1.17
C MET A 1 -9.70 -3.54 -1.02
N ILE A 2 -8.48 -3.58 -1.56
CA ILE A 2 -7.51 -2.48 -1.49
C ILE A 2 -7.59 -1.70 -2.79
N ASP A 3 -7.74 -0.40 -2.69
CA ASP A 3 -7.92 0.53 -3.80
C ASP A 3 -6.77 1.56 -3.87
N ILE A 4 -6.65 2.24 -5.01
CA ILE A 4 -5.72 3.36 -5.15
C ILE A 4 -6.16 4.49 -4.21
N GLY A 5 -5.22 5.04 -3.43
CA GLY A 5 -5.47 6.08 -2.43
C GLY A 5 -5.59 5.54 -1.01
N ASP A 6 -5.87 4.24 -0.84
CA ASP A 6 -6.01 3.62 0.48
C ASP A 6 -4.74 3.78 1.33
N LYS A 7 -4.95 3.98 2.63
CA LYS A 7 -3.91 3.81 3.65
C LYS A 7 -3.81 2.33 4.01
N VAL A 8 -2.59 1.81 3.95
CA VAL A 8 -2.30 0.41 4.26
C VAL A 8 -1.09 0.33 5.19
N LEU A 9 -1.11 -0.63 6.11
CA LEU A 9 0.06 -0.97 6.92
C LEU A 9 0.90 -2.02 6.20
N TYR A 10 2.20 -1.79 6.09
CA TYR A 10 3.16 -2.75 5.58
C TYR A 10 4.46 -2.65 6.38
N ARG A 11 4.91 -3.77 6.97
CA ARG A 11 6.17 -3.96 7.72
C ARG A 11 6.56 -2.80 8.66
N ASP A 12 7.15 -1.77 8.10
CA ASP A 12 7.82 -0.66 8.75
C ASP A 12 6.97 0.61 8.86
N GLY A 13 5.76 0.63 8.30
CA GLY A 13 4.87 1.77 8.52
C GLY A 13 3.63 1.83 7.65
N VAL A 14 3.04 3.02 7.65
CA VAL A 14 1.83 3.34 6.89
C VAL A 14 2.21 3.84 5.50
N TYR A 15 1.66 3.18 4.50
CA TYR A 15 1.82 3.52 3.10
C TYR A 15 0.49 3.98 2.52
N ARG A 16 0.56 4.81 1.48
CA ARG A 16 -0.59 5.14 0.63
C ARG A 16 -0.45 4.44 -0.72
N VAL A 17 -1.46 3.68 -1.12
CA VAL A 17 -1.48 2.99 -2.41
C VAL A 17 -1.55 4.01 -3.53
N ILE A 18 -0.67 3.89 -4.53
CA ILE A 18 -0.61 4.79 -5.68
C ILE A 18 -0.85 4.08 -7.02
N LYS A 19 -0.69 2.76 -7.07
CA LYS A 19 -1.00 1.94 -8.25
C LYS A 19 -1.27 0.48 -7.83
N ILE A 20 -2.20 -0.18 -8.51
CA ILE A 20 -2.44 -1.62 -8.39
C ILE A 20 -1.96 -2.29 -9.69
N VAL A 21 -1.32 -3.46 -9.58
CA VAL A 21 -0.85 -4.23 -10.73
C VAL A 21 -1.50 -5.61 -10.68
N ASP A 22 -2.36 -5.90 -11.65
CA ASP A 22 -3.21 -7.11 -11.62
C ASP A 22 -2.49 -8.38 -12.10
N LEU A 23 -1.48 -8.24 -12.96
CA LEU A 23 -0.74 -9.37 -13.55
C LEU A 23 0.16 -10.10 -12.54
N ALA A 24 0.48 -9.47 -11.41
CA ALA A 24 1.22 -10.06 -10.30
C ALA A 24 0.77 -9.32 -9.04
N PRO A 25 0.21 -10.00 -8.02
CA PRO A 25 -0.61 -9.37 -6.98
C PRO A 25 0.23 -8.52 -6.03
N TYR A 26 0.63 -7.34 -6.50
CA TYR A 26 1.31 -6.33 -5.72
C TYR A 26 0.76 -4.95 -6.06
N VAL A 27 0.85 -4.06 -5.09
CA VAL A 27 0.61 -2.63 -5.27
C VAL A 27 1.92 -1.87 -5.33
N VAL A 28 1.89 -0.69 -5.91
CA VAL A 28 2.91 0.33 -5.66
C VAL A 28 2.34 1.25 -4.59
N ALA A 29 3.06 1.44 -3.50
CA ALA A 29 2.63 2.30 -2.39
C ALA A 29 3.77 3.19 -1.89
N LYS A 30 3.41 4.36 -1.36
CA LYS A 30 4.33 5.39 -0.87
C LYS A 30 4.27 5.47 0.65
N LEU A 31 5.41 5.28 1.31
CA LEU A 31 5.56 5.42 2.76
C LEU A 31 5.26 6.86 3.17
N GLN A 32 4.29 7.07 4.08
CA GLN A 32 3.82 8.43 4.39
C GLN A 32 4.88 9.29 5.08
N ILE A 33 5.73 8.71 5.94
CA ILE A 33 6.70 9.46 6.74
C ILE A 33 7.98 9.86 6.00
N ARG A 34 8.34 9.19 4.91
CA ARG A 34 9.63 9.38 4.20
C ARG A 34 9.49 9.46 2.69
N GLY A 35 8.28 9.34 2.15
CA GLY A 35 7.98 9.41 0.72
C GLY A 35 8.55 8.27 -0.13
N LEU A 36 9.15 7.25 0.49
CA LEU A 36 9.73 6.09 -0.18
C LEU A 36 8.65 5.29 -0.91
N VAL A 37 8.86 5.01 -2.19
CA VAL A 37 7.93 4.23 -3.02
C VAL A 37 8.44 2.80 -3.17
N ARG A 38 7.57 1.81 -2.96
CA ARG A 38 7.91 0.39 -3.09
C ARG A 38 6.80 -0.40 -3.75
N ARG A 39 7.18 -1.55 -4.33
CA ARG A 39 6.24 -2.62 -4.69
C ARG A 39 5.98 -3.46 -3.45
N VAL A 40 4.72 -3.66 -3.12
CA VAL A 40 4.28 -4.34 -1.91
C VAL A 40 3.27 -5.42 -2.29
N PRO A 41 3.53 -6.71 -1.96
CA PRO A 41 2.59 -7.78 -2.26
C PRO A 41 1.24 -7.57 -1.55
N LEU A 42 0.14 -7.79 -2.27
CA LEU A 42 -1.22 -7.54 -1.80
C LEU A 42 -1.53 -8.34 -0.52
N GLU A 43 -1.04 -9.57 -0.43
CA GLU A 43 -1.25 -10.46 0.71
C GLU A 43 -0.54 -10.01 2.00
N GLN A 44 0.41 -9.09 1.90
CA GLN A 44 1.15 -8.53 3.04
C GLN A 44 0.57 -7.20 3.55
N LEU A 45 -0.50 -6.71 2.92
CA LEU A 45 -1.12 -5.43 3.26
C LEU A 45 -2.28 -5.61 4.23
N ILE A 46 -2.35 -4.71 5.21
CA ILE A 46 -3.52 -4.55 6.08
C ILE A 46 -4.15 -3.20 5.75
N LYS A 47 -5.41 -3.18 5.31
CA LYS A 47 -6.16 -1.95 5.06
C LYS A 47 -6.45 -1.24 6.39
N LEU A 48 -6.19 0.05 6.43
CA LEU A 48 -6.48 0.90 7.59
C LEU A 48 -7.71 1.73 7.27
N GLU A 49 -8.73 1.64 8.12
CA GLU A 49 -9.91 2.52 8.05
C GLU A 49 -9.53 3.95 8.49
N GLU A 50 -10.03 4.98 7.80
CA GLU A 50 -9.93 6.35 8.27
C GLU A 50 -11.09 6.65 9.23
N VAL A 51 -10.77 7.17 10.41
CA VAL A 51 -11.73 7.61 11.44
C VAL A 51 -12.24 9.02 11.13
#